data_AF-A0A3B8ZN28-F1
#
_entry.id   AF-A0A3B8ZN28-F1
#
_cell.length_a   1.000
_cell.length_b   1.000
_cell.length_c   1.000
_cell.angle_alpha   90.00
_cell.angle_beta   90.00
_cell.angle_gamma   90.00
#
_symmetry.space_group_name_H-M   'P 1'
#
loop_
_entity.id
_entity.type
_entity.pdbx_description
1 polymer ?
#
loop_
_entity_poly.entity_id
_entity_poly.type
_entity_poly.pdbx_seq_one_letter_code
_entity_poly.pdbx_strand_id
1 'polypeptide(L)'
;MGSDLTDSPADLAQHAAAGRPPLGIGSGSRIIGAILDKNTQVGQNVIIENVKQVENSDAQPPCLIRDGIPILCKEGILRDGFRLLG
;
A
#
# COMPACT_ATOMS: atom_id res chain seq x y z
N MET A 1 1.80 -1.67 -16.63
CA MET A 1 2.40 -3.02 -16.75
C MET A 1 2.16 -3.72 -15.42
N GLY A 2 1.32 -4.75 -15.44
CA GLY A 2 0.81 -5.46 -14.27
C GLY A 2 1.87 -6.26 -13.53
N SER A 3 1.55 -6.67 -12.29
CA SER A 3 2.44 -7.43 -11.42
C SER A 3 2.98 -8.68 -12.12
N ASP A 4 4.30 -8.79 -12.22
CA ASP A 4 4.99 -9.98 -12.73
C ASP A 4 5.01 -11.12 -11.69
N LEU A 5 4.50 -10.88 -10.48
CA LEU A 5 4.54 -11.80 -9.33
C LEU A 5 3.17 -11.89 -8.65
N THR A 6 2.74 -13.12 -8.38
CA THR A 6 1.62 -13.46 -7.48
C THR A 6 2.16 -14.37 -6.40
N ASP A 7 1.71 -14.22 -5.15
CA ASP A 7 2.15 -15.09 -4.06
C ASP A 7 1.78 -16.56 -4.34
N SER A 8 2.75 -17.45 -4.20
CA SER A 8 2.51 -18.88 -4.07
C SER A 8 2.00 -19.21 -2.65
N PRO A 9 1.45 -20.41 -2.41
CA PRO A 9 1.04 -20.82 -1.06
C PRO A 9 2.17 -20.76 -0.02
N ALA A 10 3.42 -21.00 -0.44
CA ALA A 10 4.59 -20.87 0.42
C ALA A 10 4.88 -19.41 0.77
N ASP A 11 4.73 -18.50 -0.19
CA ASP A 11 4.91 -17.05 0.03
C ASP A 11 3.84 -16.52 0.99
N LEU A 12 2.58 -16.93 0.81
CA LEU A 12 1.50 -16.59 1.75
C LEU A 12 1.81 -17.03 3.17
N ALA A 13 2.31 -18.25 3.35
CA ALA A 13 2.72 -18.77 4.66
C ALA A 13 3.90 -17.98 5.25
N GLN A 14 4.86 -17.59 4.41
CA GLN A 14 6.00 -16.77 4.82
C GLN A 14 5.60 -15.36 5.23
N HIS A 15 4.72 -14.70 4.47
CA HIS A 15 4.18 -13.39 4.81
C HIS A 15 3.39 -13.45 6.11
N ALA A 16 2.53 -14.46 6.27
CA ALA A 16 1.79 -14.70 7.50
C ALA A 16 2.72 -14.90 8.71
N ALA A 17 3.77 -15.73 8.56
CA ALA A 17 4.77 -15.94 9.60
C ALA A 17 5.56 -14.67 9.95
N ALA A 18 5.77 -13.78 8.96
CA ALA A 18 6.43 -12.49 9.13
C ALA A 18 5.47 -11.36 9.60
N GLY A 19 4.17 -11.65 9.78
CA GLY A 19 3.16 -10.64 10.13
C GLY A 19 2.96 -9.57 9.05
N ARG A 20 3.16 -9.94 7.79
CA ARG A 20 3.00 -9.07 6.62
C ARG A 20 1.75 -9.47 5.82
N PRO A 21 1.05 -8.51 5.21
CA PRO A 21 -0.02 -8.84 4.28
C PRO A 21 0.55 -9.48 2.99
N PRO A 22 -0.24 -10.26 2.26
CA PRO A 22 0.12 -10.74 0.92
C PRO A 22 0.45 -9.61 -0.05
N LEU A 23 1.09 -9.95 -1.17
CA LEU A 23 1.22 -9.06 -2.32
C LEU A 23 -0.16 -8.59 -2.82
N GLY A 24 -0.23 -7.33 -3.20
CA GLY A 24 -1.45 -6.71 -3.73
C GLY A 24 -2.26 -5.97 -2.66
N ILE A 25 -3.57 -5.93 -2.87
CA ILE A 25 -4.51 -5.11 -2.08
C ILE A 25 -5.42 -6.01 -1.26
N GLY A 26 -5.32 -5.91 0.07
CA GLY A 26 -6.16 -6.63 1.01
C GLY A 26 -7.64 -6.22 0.94
N SER A 27 -8.50 -7.12 1.40
CA SER A 27 -9.95 -6.93 1.38
C SER A 27 -10.40 -5.71 2.19
N GLY A 28 -11.43 -5.03 1.69
CA GLY A 28 -12.02 -3.85 2.37
C GLY A 28 -11.19 -2.57 2.24
N SER A 29 -10.06 -2.61 1.53
CA SER A 29 -9.20 -1.45 1.31
C SER A 29 -9.74 -0.52 0.22
N ARG A 30 -9.55 0.79 0.41
CA ARG A 30 -10.00 1.86 -0.50
C ARG A 30 -8.79 2.69 -0.93
N ILE A 31 -8.45 2.61 -2.21
CA ILE A 31 -7.28 3.27 -2.82
C ILE A 31 -7.80 4.26 -3.87
N ILE A 32 -7.59 5.56 -3.66
CA ILE A 32 -8.20 6.61 -4.50
C ILE A 32 -7.15 7.65 -4.89
N GLY A 33 -7.07 7.90 -6.19
CA GLY A 33 -6.16 8.91 -6.75
C GLY A 33 -4.69 8.64 -6.42
N ALA A 34 -4.32 7.38 -6.20
CA ALA A 34 -3.00 6.99 -5.71
C ALA A 34 -2.24 6.13 -6.73
N ILE A 35 -0.91 6.21 -6.66
CA ILE A 35 0.01 5.36 -7.40
C ILE A 35 0.52 4.28 -6.44
N LEU A 36 0.27 3.02 -6.77
CA LEU A 36 0.91 1.88 -6.11
C LEU A 36 2.01 1.37 -7.02
N ASP A 37 3.25 1.42 -6.54
CA ASP A 37 4.38 0.84 -7.26
C ASP A 37 4.36 -0.70 -7.12
N LYS A 38 5.29 -1.37 -7.82
CA LYS A 38 5.32 -2.83 -7.93
C LYS A 38 5.59 -3.51 -6.58
N ASN A 39 5.07 -4.73 -6.47
CA ASN A 39 5.30 -5.65 -5.37
C ASN A 39 4.89 -5.09 -3.99
N THR A 40 3.89 -4.22 -3.98
CA THR A 40 3.37 -3.62 -2.75
C THR A 40 2.49 -4.61 -2.00
N GLN A 41 2.53 -4.54 -0.66
CA GLN A 41 1.76 -5.39 0.24
C GLN A 41 0.82 -4.52 1.06
N VAL A 42 -0.45 -4.46 0.67
CA VAL A 42 -1.46 -3.64 1.36
C VAL A 42 -2.39 -4.56 2.14
N GLY A 43 -2.48 -4.33 3.44
CA GLY A 43 -3.35 -5.07 4.35
C GLY A 43 -4.84 -4.85 4.12
N GLN A 44 -5.64 -5.42 5.01
CA GLN A 44 -7.09 -5.29 5.02
C GLN A 44 -7.53 -3.94 5.58
N ASN A 45 -8.65 -3.42 5.08
CA ASN A 45 -9.26 -2.17 5.58
C ASN A 45 -8.30 -0.96 5.56
N VAL A 46 -7.38 -0.93 4.59
CA VAL A 46 -6.46 0.17 4.39
C VAL A 46 -7.12 1.29 3.59
N ILE A 47 -6.89 2.54 3.97
CA ILE A 47 -7.39 3.72 3.26
C ILE A 47 -6.22 4.55 2.77
N ILE A 48 -6.07 4.68 1.46
CA ILE A 48 -5.14 5.60 0.80
C ILE A 48 -5.96 6.60 -0.01
N GLU A 49 -6.17 7.78 0.55
CA GLU A 49 -6.89 8.89 -0.05
C GLU A 49 -6.35 10.20 0.54
N ASN A 50 -6.07 11.20 -0.31
CA ASN A 50 -5.60 12.52 0.11
C ASN A 50 -6.78 13.47 0.40
N VAL A 51 -7.50 13.19 1.49
CA VAL A 51 -8.73 13.93 1.82
C VAL A 51 -8.51 15.40 2.14
N LYS A 52 -7.36 15.79 2.72
CA LYS A 52 -7.06 17.20 3.01
C LYS A 52 -6.33 17.92 1.87
N GLN A 53 -6.21 17.30 0.69
CA GLN A 53 -5.62 17.93 -0.50
C GLN A 53 -4.19 18.44 -0.24
N VAL A 54 -3.38 17.64 0.48
CA VAL A 54 -1.98 17.95 0.74
C VAL A 54 -1.21 17.88 -0.58
N GLU A 55 -0.47 18.93 -0.94
CA GLU A 55 0.32 18.95 -2.17
C GLU A 55 1.54 18.02 -2.07
N ASN A 56 2.35 18.20 -1.03
CA ASN A 56 3.55 17.42 -0.77
C ASN A 56 3.64 17.09 0.73
N SER A 57 3.74 15.81 1.08
CA SER A 57 3.89 15.39 2.49
C SER A 57 5.37 15.28 2.89
N ASP A 58 5.70 15.65 4.12
CA ASP A 58 7.01 15.35 4.72
C ASP A 58 7.19 13.86 5.11
N ALA A 59 6.15 13.05 4.89
CA ALA A 59 6.19 11.61 5.13
C ALA A 59 7.27 10.90 4.28
N GLN A 60 7.88 9.90 4.89
CA GLN A 60 8.89 9.02 4.30
C GLN A 60 8.26 7.70 3.87
N PRO A 61 8.96 6.84 3.09
CA PRO A 61 8.46 5.53 2.71
C PRO A 61 7.90 4.74 3.90
N PRO A 62 6.87 3.90 3.69
CA PRO A 62 6.47 3.39 2.38
C PRO A 62 5.43 4.24 1.63
N CYS A 63 4.75 5.20 2.27
CA CYS A 63 3.66 5.97 1.63
C CYS A 63 3.84 7.48 1.85
N LEU A 64 3.79 8.24 0.77
CA LEU A 64 4.02 9.69 0.73
C LEU A 64 3.12 10.36 -0.31
N ILE A 65 2.97 11.68 -0.25
CA ILE A 65 2.16 12.45 -1.21
C ILE A 65 3.08 13.38 -2.01
N ARG A 66 2.98 13.35 -3.34
CA ARG A 66 3.65 14.29 -4.24
C ARG A 66 2.66 14.82 -5.26
N ASP A 67 2.67 16.13 -5.49
CA ASP A 67 1.75 16.84 -6.40
C ASP A 67 0.28 16.43 -6.19
N GLY A 68 -0.13 16.28 -4.92
CA GLY A 68 -1.47 15.87 -4.53
C GLY A 68 -1.76 14.37 -4.63
N ILE A 69 -0.84 13.57 -5.16
CA ILE A 69 -1.02 12.14 -5.44
C ILE A 69 -0.35 11.31 -4.33
N PRO A 70 -1.09 10.46 -3.59
CA PRO A 70 -0.48 9.44 -2.74
C PRO A 70 0.31 8.43 -3.55
N ILE A 71 1.51 8.11 -3.09
CA ILE A 71 2.43 7.17 -3.72
C ILE A 71 2.83 6.14 -2.66
N LEU A 72 2.52 4.87 -2.91
CA LEU A 72 3.08 3.75 -2.18
C LEU A 72 4.31 3.25 -2.95
N CYS A 73 5.49 3.40 -2.36
CA CYS A 73 6.77 3.05 -2.98
C CYS A 73 6.88 1.56 -3.27
N LYS A 74 7.80 1.18 -4.18
CA LYS A 74 8.11 -0.21 -4.51
C LYS A 74 8.37 -1.03 -3.25
N GLU A 75 7.80 -2.24 -3.18
CA GLU A 75 7.91 -3.14 -2.01
C GLU A 75 7.36 -2.53 -0.71
N GLY A 76 6.58 -1.45 -0.82
CA GLY A 76 5.95 -0.78 0.30
C GLY A 76 4.92 -1.67 0.98
N ILE A 77 4.97 -1.71 2.32
CA ILE A 77 4.09 -2.54 3.14
C ILE A 77 3.20 -1.63 3.99
N LEU A 78 1.88 -1.76 3.82
CA LEU A 78 0.88 -1.11 4.67
C LEU A 78 0.13 -2.18 5.45
N ARG A 79 0.15 -2.08 6.78
CA ARG A 79 -0.54 -3.03 7.67
C ARG A 79 -2.04 -2.81 7.66
N ASP A 80 -2.77 -3.81 8.15
CA ASP A 80 -4.23 -3.75 8.30
C ASP A 80 -4.67 -2.50 9.05
N GLY A 81 -5.71 -1.85 8.54
CA GLY A 81 -6.29 -0.63 9.12
C GLY A 81 -5.46 0.63 8.91
N PHE A 82 -4.35 0.60 8.15
CA PHE A 82 -3.58 1.80 7.83
C PHE A 82 -4.48 2.86 7.19
N ARG A 83 -4.34 4.11 7.61
CA ARG A 83 -5.04 5.25 6.99
C ARG A 83 -4.03 6.35 6.68
N LEU A 84 -4.00 6.77 5.43
CA LEU A 84 -3.29 7.98 5.05
C LEU A 84 -4.03 9.17 5.64
N LEU A 85 -3.42 9.83 6.63
CA LEU A 85 -3.90 11.09 7.17
C LEU A 85 -3.37 12.25 6.32
N GLY A 86 -3.62 12.20 5.01
CA GLY A 86 -3.40 13.30 4.07
C GLY A 86 -4.38 14.39 4.39
#